data_AF-A0A8B7TMR6-F1
#
_entry.id   AF-A0A8B7TMR6-F1
#
_cell.length_a   1.000
_cell.length_b   1.000
_cell.length_c   1.000
_cell.angle_alpha   90.00
_cell.angle_beta   90.00
_cell.angle_gamma   90.00
#
_symmetry.space_group_name_H-M   'P 1'
#
loop_
_entity.id
_entity.type
_entity.pdbx_description
1 polymer ?
#
loop_
_entity_poly.entity_id
_entity_poly.type
_entity_poly.pdbx_seq_one_letter_code
_entity_poly.pdbx_strand_id
1 'polypeptide(L)'
;MTTAAERKYINIRKRLDQLGYRQTLTVECLPLVEKLFSDLVHTTESLRQSKLSSVKAEKESANFDFVLEPYKVENSRLSRENNELYLELMKLRELSEQNIKDLKTSLKKCARETADLKFLNNQYVHKLKLLEKESKAKNEKIQQLQEKNLHAVVQTPGGKKKNIAFRRQRMQIDEPAPPSEVSSYPVPQPDDPYIADLLEVADNRIQELQQEVHQLQEKLAIMESGVRDYSKQIELREREI
;
A
#
# COMPACT_ATOMS: atom_id res chain seq x y z
N MET A 1 101.48 -0.64 32.13
CA MET A 1 100.05 -0.57 32.49
C MET A 1 99.38 0.39 31.53
N THR A 2 98.53 -0.08 30.61
CA THR A 2 97.79 0.80 29.69
C THR A 2 96.79 1.64 30.48
N THR A 3 96.79 2.94 30.30
CA THR A 3 95.87 3.84 31.00
C THR A 3 94.42 3.61 30.51
N ALA A 4 93.42 3.92 31.34
CA ALA A 4 92.02 3.74 30.98
C ALA A 4 91.64 4.52 29.69
N ALA A 5 92.30 5.67 29.45
CA ALA A 5 92.12 6.48 28.25
C ALA A 5 92.65 5.79 26.98
N GLU A 6 93.82 5.13 27.04
CA GLU A 6 94.37 4.37 25.91
C GLU A 6 93.48 3.19 25.50
N ARG A 7 92.89 2.49 26.47
CA ARG A 7 91.96 1.38 26.20
C ARG A 7 90.70 1.87 25.49
N LYS A 8 90.14 3.01 25.92
CA LYS A 8 89.00 3.64 25.25
C LYS A 8 89.37 4.13 23.85
N TYR A 9 90.54 4.76 23.69
CA TYR A 9 91.04 5.23 22.40
C TYR A 9 91.12 4.10 21.38
N ILE A 10 91.75 2.97 21.76
CA ILE A 10 91.87 1.80 20.88
C ILE A 10 90.49 1.25 20.50
N ASN A 11 89.52 1.23 21.43
CA ASN A 11 88.19 0.69 21.19
C ASN A 11 87.38 1.56 20.21
N ILE A 12 87.30 2.88 20.45
CA ILE A 12 86.65 3.82 19.53
C ILE A 12 87.35 3.82 18.17
N ARG A 13 88.69 3.80 18.14
CA ARG A 13 89.47 3.79 16.90
C ARG A 13 89.15 2.56 16.05
N LYS A 14 89.15 1.37 16.65
CA LYS A 14 88.77 0.11 15.96
C LYS A 14 87.37 0.18 15.37
N ARG A 15 86.38 0.71 16.10
CA ARG A 15 84.99 0.84 15.62
C ARG A 15 84.86 1.84 14.49
N LEU A 16 85.56 2.98 14.57
CA LEU A 16 85.61 3.98 13.50
C LEU A 16 86.31 3.44 12.25
N ASP A 17 87.40 2.69 12.41
CA ASP A 17 88.11 2.04 11.31
C ASP A 17 87.27 0.99 10.59
N GLN A 18 86.49 0.20 11.34
CA GLN A 18 85.52 -0.74 10.76
C GLN A 18 84.46 -0.05 9.90
N LEU A 19 84.14 1.20 10.22
CA LEU A 19 83.20 2.03 9.47
C LEU A 19 83.89 2.89 8.39
N GLY A 20 85.21 2.74 8.23
CA GLY A 20 85.99 3.45 7.20
C GLY A 20 86.46 4.85 7.57
N TYR A 21 86.19 5.32 8.79
CA TYR A 21 86.65 6.63 9.26
C TYR A 21 88.12 6.55 9.68
N ARG A 22 89.03 6.93 8.77
CA ARG A 22 90.50 6.82 8.97
C ARG A 22 91.19 8.11 9.42
N GLN A 23 90.44 9.15 9.74
CA GLN A 23 91.00 10.44 10.19
C GLN A 23 91.70 10.29 11.55
N THR A 24 92.77 11.06 11.75
CA THR A 24 93.55 11.07 13.01
C THR A 24 92.70 11.64 14.15
N LEU A 25 92.71 10.98 15.30
CA LEU A 25 91.94 11.36 16.48
C LEU A 25 92.88 11.79 17.62
N THR A 26 92.63 12.95 18.21
CA THR A 26 93.33 13.42 19.41
C THR A 26 92.64 12.91 20.68
N VAL A 27 93.43 12.72 21.75
CA VAL A 27 92.95 12.13 23.01
C VAL A 27 91.92 13.02 23.73
N GLU A 28 92.00 14.35 23.56
CA GLU A 28 91.09 15.32 24.17
C GLU A 28 89.65 15.23 23.64
N CYS A 29 89.47 14.87 22.36
CA CYS A 29 88.15 14.74 21.74
C CYS A 29 87.47 13.39 22.03
N LEU A 30 88.18 12.45 22.65
CA LEU A 30 87.72 11.07 22.84
C LEU A 30 86.38 10.94 23.58
N PRO A 31 86.10 11.67 24.69
CA PRO A 31 84.83 11.55 25.40
C PRO A 31 83.61 12.02 24.59
N LEU A 32 83.79 13.04 23.75
CA LEU A 32 82.73 13.57 22.89
C LEU A 32 82.44 12.59 21.75
N VAL A 33 83.48 12.07 21.10
CA VAL A 33 83.34 11.09 20.02
C VAL A 33 82.69 9.80 20.54
N GLU A 34 83.05 9.35 21.74
CA GLU A 34 82.42 8.18 22.39
C GLU A 34 80.91 8.38 22.57
N LYS A 35 80.48 9.55 23.07
CA LYS A 35 79.05 9.87 23.25
C LYS A 35 78.31 9.98 21.92
N LEU A 36 78.84 10.76 20.96
CA LEU A 36 78.21 10.93 19.65
C LEU A 36 78.10 9.59 18.90
N PHE A 37 79.12 8.74 19.01
CA PHE A 37 79.09 7.42 18.40
C PHE A 37 78.05 6.51 19.06
N SER A 38 77.95 6.54 20.39
CA SER A 38 76.93 5.80 21.13
C SER A 38 75.52 6.25 20.76
N ASP A 39 75.29 7.57 20.68
CA ASP A 39 74.01 8.14 20.29
C ASP A 39 73.64 7.80 18.83
N LEU A 40 74.62 7.82 17.92
CA LEU A 40 74.40 7.45 16.53
C LEU A 40 74.03 5.96 16.39
N VAL A 41 74.69 5.08 17.12
CA VAL A 41 74.37 3.65 17.15
C VAL A 41 72.96 3.44 17.73
N HIS A 42 72.65 4.08 18.86
CA HIS A 42 71.31 3.99 19.46
C HIS A 42 70.22 4.51 18.52
N THR A 43 70.39 5.70 17.94
CA THR A 43 69.40 6.29 17.04
C THR A 43 69.18 5.45 15.79
N THR A 44 70.24 4.88 15.20
CA THR A 44 70.10 3.98 14.04
C THR A 44 69.45 2.65 14.39
N GLU A 45 69.73 2.08 15.56
CA GLU A 45 69.08 0.87 16.04
C GLU A 45 67.60 1.10 16.39
N SER A 46 67.28 2.20 17.08
CA SER A 46 65.90 2.60 17.37
C SER A 46 65.12 2.91 16.08
N LEU A 47 65.72 3.58 15.11
CA LEU A 47 65.09 3.80 13.80
C LEU A 47 64.83 2.49 13.08
N ARG A 48 65.77 1.54 13.12
CA ARG A 48 65.59 0.20 12.53
C ARG A 48 64.45 -0.55 13.22
N GLN A 49 64.37 -0.54 14.55
CA GLN A 49 63.27 -1.16 15.30
C GLN A 49 61.93 -0.52 14.98
N SER A 50 61.85 0.81 14.98
CA SER A 50 60.64 1.57 14.65
C SER A 50 60.14 1.28 13.23
N LYS A 51 61.04 1.21 12.24
CA LYS A 51 60.67 0.79 10.87
C LYS A 51 60.12 -0.63 10.85
N LEU A 52 60.75 -1.55 11.57
CA LEU A 52 60.31 -2.94 11.61
C LEU A 52 58.94 -3.10 12.28
N SER A 53 58.66 -2.33 13.34
CA SER A 53 57.34 -2.30 13.97
C SER A 53 56.28 -1.66 13.08
N SER A 54 56.61 -0.57 12.36
CA SER A 54 55.69 0.07 11.40
C SER A 54 55.26 -0.92 10.32
N VAL A 55 56.23 -1.63 9.71
CA VAL A 55 55.94 -2.61 8.67
C VAL A 55 55.11 -3.78 9.20
N LYS A 56 55.32 -4.21 10.45
CA LYS A 56 54.46 -5.23 11.08
C LYS A 56 53.04 -4.71 11.29
N ALA A 57 52.89 -3.51 11.83
CA ALA A 57 51.59 -2.89 12.05
C ALA A 57 50.82 -2.68 10.74
N GLU A 58 51.49 -2.26 9.67
CA GLU A 58 50.88 -2.13 8.33
C GLU A 58 50.38 -3.47 7.79
N LYS A 59 51.16 -4.55 7.95
CA LYS A 59 50.74 -5.89 7.55
C LYS A 59 49.57 -6.40 8.37
N GLU A 60 49.57 -6.15 9.68
CA GLU A 60 48.45 -6.51 10.56
C GLU A 60 47.18 -5.71 10.19
N SER A 61 47.31 -4.41 9.93
CA SER A 61 46.21 -3.56 9.44
C SER A 61 45.61 -4.10 8.14
N ALA A 62 46.45 -4.41 7.14
CA ALA A 62 45.99 -4.96 5.88
C ALA A 62 45.30 -6.33 6.05
N ASN A 63 45.78 -7.15 6.99
CA ASN A 63 45.13 -8.42 7.32
C ASN A 63 43.77 -8.21 7.99
N PHE A 64 43.64 -7.24 8.90
CA PHE A 64 42.34 -6.90 9.49
C PHE A 64 41.36 -6.40 8.44
N ASP A 65 41.80 -5.54 7.51
CA ASP A 65 40.93 -5.07 6.43
C ASP A 65 40.47 -6.22 5.54
N PHE A 66 41.35 -7.15 5.20
CA PHE A 66 40.99 -8.34 4.43
C PHE A 66 39.97 -9.23 5.16
N VAL A 67 40.11 -9.42 6.47
CA VAL A 67 39.17 -10.23 7.26
C VAL A 67 37.84 -9.50 7.46
N LEU A 68 37.84 -8.17 7.60
CA LEU A 68 36.64 -7.38 7.85
C LEU A 68 35.83 -7.05 6.59
N GLU A 69 36.47 -7.00 5.42
CA GLU A 69 35.83 -6.62 4.17
C GLU A 69 34.59 -7.48 3.82
N PRO A 70 34.63 -8.82 3.92
CA PRO A 70 33.46 -9.66 3.68
C PRO A 70 32.28 -9.32 4.62
N TYR A 71 32.56 -9.05 5.90
CA TYR A 71 31.52 -8.69 6.87
C TYR A 71 30.95 -7.30 6.61
N LYS A 72 31.76 -6.34 6.17
CA LYS A 72 31.29 -4.99 5.80
C LYS A 72 30.35 -5.07 4.58
N VAL A 73 30.72 -5.86 3.58
CA VAL A 73 29.91 -6.07 2.38
C VAL A 73 28.60 -6.75 2.74
N GLU A 74 28.65 -7.83 3.54
CA GLU A 74 27.45 -8.58 3.92
C GLU A 74 26.52 -7.76 4.83
N ASN A 75 27.05 -7.02 5.81
CA ASN A 75 26.24 -6.11 6.63
C ASN A 75 25.57 -5.02 5.78
N SER A 76 26.27 -4.48 4.77
CA SER A 76 25.70 -3.49 3.86
C SER A 76 24.61 -4.10 2.97
N ARG A 77 24.74 -5.38 2.58
CA ARG A 77 23.71 -6.13 1.86
C ARG A 77 22.48 -6.36 2.74
N LEU A 78 22.67 -6.92 3.93
CA LEU A 78 21.61 -7.20 4.89
C LEU A 78 20.88 -5.92 5.33
N SER A 79 21.59 -4.81 5.53
CA SER A 79 20.96 -3.54 5.89
C SER A 79 20.06 -3.01 4.78
N ARG A 80 20.43 -3.17 3.51
CA ARG A 80 19.57 -2.81 2.37
C ARG A 80 18.34 -3.71 2.31
N GLU A 81 18.53 -5.02 2.39
CA GLU A 81 17.44 -6.00 2.38
C GLU A 81 16.46 -5.77 3.54
N ASN A 82 16.96 -5.46 4.73
CA ASN A 82 16.12 -5.14 5.89
C ASN A 82 15.26 -3.89 5.67
N ASN A 83 15.87 -2.83 5.13
CA ASN A 83 15.14 -1.59 4.81
C ASN A 83 14.09 -1.80 3.71
N GLU A 84 14.42 -2.58 2.67
CA GLU A 84 13.48 -2.93 1.59
C GLU A 84 12.28 -3.73 2.13
N LEU A 85 12.55 -4.76 2.94
CA LEU A 85 11.50 -5.56 3.57
C LEU A 85 10.64 -4.72 4.52
N TYR A 86 11.24 -3.79 5.27
CA TYR A 86 10.49 -2.88 6.14
C TYR A 86 9.52 -2.00 5.34
N LEU A 87 9.98 -1.44 4.21
CA LEU A 87 9.15 -0.64 3.32
C LEU A 87 8.02 -1.47 2.68
N GLU A 88 8.31 -2.70 2.26
CA GLU A 88 7.32 -3.60 1.70
C GLU A 88 6.25 -3.99 2.73
N LEU A 89 6.65 -4.30 3.96
CA LEU A 89 5.73 -4.59 5.06
C LEU A 89 4.81 -3.39 5.36
N MET A 90 5.36 -2.17 5.35
CA MET A 90 4.57 -0.97 5.58
C MET A 90 3.51 -0.78 4.49
N LYS A 91 3.90 -0.92 3.21
CA LYS A 91 2.97 -0.85 2.08
C LYS A 91 1.90 -1.94 2.13
N LEU A 92 2.29 -3.18 2.42
CA LEU A 92 1.36 -4.30 2.51
C LEU A 92 0.35 -4.08 3.64
N ARG A 93 0.82 -3.57 4.78
CA ARG A 93 -0.04 -3.23 5.91
C ARG A 93 -1.06 -2.15 5.50
N GLU A 94 -0.62 -1.05 4.92
CA GLU A 94 -1.49 0.04 4.46
C GLU A 94 -2.54 -0.46 3.46
N LEU A 95 -2.13 -1.25 2.46
CA LEU A 95 -3.04 -1.85 1.49
C LEU A 95 -4.06 -2.78 2.17
N SER A 96 -3.60 -3.59 3.14
CA SER A 96 -4.49 -4.49 3.89
C SER A 96 -5.51 -3.71 4.73
N GLU A 97 -5.09 -2.64 5.40
CA GLU A 97 -5.96 -1.80 6.22
C GLU A 97 -7.01 -1.08 5.36
N GLN A 98 -6.59 -0.59 4.19
CA GLN A 98 -7.49 0.01 3.22
C GLN A 98 -8.52 -1.01 2.69
N ASN A 99 -8.07 -2.19 2.28
CA ASN A 99 -8.96 -3.27 1.83
C ASN A 99 -9.96 -3.68 2.92
N ILE A 100 -9.52 -3.79 4.17
CA ILE A 100 -10.40 -4.10 5.30
C ILE A 100 -11.45 -2.99 5.48
N LYS A 101 -11.06 -1.73 5.33
CA LYS A 101 -11.98 -0.59 5.43
C LYS A 101 -13.03 -0.64 4.32
N ASP A 102 -12.63 -0.90 3.09
CA ASP A 102 -13.52 -0.95 1.93
C ASP A 102 -14.46 -2.15 1.95
N LEU A 103 -13.99 -3.30 2.44
CA LEU A 103 -14.84 -4.47 2.67
C LEU A 103 -15.86 -4.19 3.79
N LYS A 104 -15.47 -3.51 4.87
CA LYS A 104 -16.38 -3.14 5.96
C LYS A 104 -17.44 -2.16 5.51
N THR A 105 -17.11 -1.18 4.68
CA THR A 105 -18.11 -0.23 4.12
C THR A 105 -19.09 -0.94 3.20
N SER A 106 -18.58 -1.80 2.30
CA SER A 106 -19.39 -2.61 1.40
C SER A 106 -20.32 -3.56 2.16
N LEU A 107 -19.82 -4.22 3.20
CA LEU A 107 -20.62 -5.09 4.06
C LEU A 107 -21.76 -4.32 4.74
N LYS A 108 -21.48 -3.13 5.26
CA LYS A 108 -22.51 -2.26 5.88
C LYS A 108 -23.57 -1.84 4.86
N LYS A 109 -23.18 -1.54 3.63
CA LYS A 109 -24.11 -1.20 2.54
C LYS A 109 -25.02 -2.38 2.22
N CYS A 110 -24.45 -3.56 1.93
CA CYS A 110 -25.23 -4.77 1.65
C CYS A 110 -26.15 -5.16 2.82
N ALA A 111 -25.70 -4.97 4.07
CA ALA A 111 -26.51 -5.25 5.25
C ALA A 111 -27.75 -4.34 5.34
N ARG A 112 -27.62 -3.05 5.01
CA ARG A 112 -28.75 -2.10 4.94
C ARG A 112 -29.72 -2.51 3.84
N GLU A 113 -29.23 -2.71 2.62
CA GLU A 113 -30.04 -3.14 1.48
C GLU A 113 -30.81 -4.43 1.77
N THR A 114 -30.16 -5.39 2.44
CA THR A 114 -30.81 -6.64 2.86
C THR A 114 -31.91 -6.40 3.89
N ALA A 115 -31.71 -5.48 4.84
CA ALA A 115 -32.73 -5.12 5.81
C ALA A 115 -33.94 -4.45 5.15
N ASP A 116 -33.70 -3.53 4.22
CA ASP A 116 -34.72 -2.82 3.46
C ASP A 116 -35.53 -3.79 2.58
N LEU A 117 -34.84 -4.70 1.87
CA LEU A 117 -35.49 -5.74 1.08
C LEU A 117 -36.33 -6.70 1.93
N LYS A 118 -35.85 -7.07 3.13
CA LYS A 118 -36.63 -7.89 4.07
C LYS A 118 -37.88 -7.15 4.55
N PHE A 119 -37.77 -5.85 4.84
CA PHE A 119 -38.90 -5.02 5.23
C PHE A 119 -39.93 -4.93 4.08
N LEU A 120 -39.48 -4.65 2.87
CA LEU A 120 -40.33 -4.57 1.68
C LEU A 120 -41.02 -5.90 1.38
N ASN A 121 -40.28 -7.02 1.48
CA ASN A 121 -40.84 -8.35 1.31
C ASN A 121 -41.96 -8.62 2.32
N ASN A 122 -41.74 -8.30 3.60
CA ASN A 122 -42.78 -8.42 4.62
C ASN A 122 -44.02 -7.57 4.29
N GLN A 123 -43.84 -6.35 3.79
CA GLN A 123 -44.95 -5.50 3.36
C GLN A 123 -45.74 -6.14 2.21
N TYR A 124 -45.06 -6.69 1.20
CA TYR A 124 -45.71 -7.40 0.10
C TYR A 124 -46.46 -8.64 0.56
N VAL A 125 -45.90 -9.42 1.50
CA VAL A 125 -46.57 -10.57 2.10
C VAL A 125 -47.85 -10.13 2.81
N HIS A 126 -47.84 -9.02 3.56
CA HIS A 126 -49.06 -8.48 4.17
C HIS A 126 -50.09 -8.03 3.14
N LYS A 127 -49.67 -7.32 2.08
CA LYS A 127 -50.55 -6.89 0.99
C LYS A 127 -51.19 -8.07 0.27
N LEU A 128 -50.42 -9.12 -0.02
CA LEU A 128 -50.92 -10.35 -0.64
C LEU A 128 -52.01 -11.00 0.22
N LYS A 129 -51.79 -11.15 1.53
CA LYS A 129 -52.81 -11.70 2.45
C LYS A 129 -54.12 -10.89 2.44
N LEU A 130 -54.04 -9.55 2.36
CA LEU A 130 -55.22 -8.70 2.27
C LEU A 130 -55.97 -8.92 0.96
N LEU A 131 -55.25 -8.95 -0.17
CA LEU A 131 -55.85 -9.21 -1.49
C LEU A 131 -56.44 -10.61 -1.60
N GLU A 132 -55.80 -11.63 -1.02
CA GLU A 132 -56.33 -12.99 -0.94
C GLU A 132 -57.65 -13.03 -0.15
N LYS A 133 -57.71 -12.33 0.99
CA LYS A 133 -58.93 -12.23 1.80
C LYS A 133 -60.05 -11.50 1.03
N GLU A 134 -59.74 -10.39 0.37
CA GLU A 134 -60.70 -9.64 -0.44
C GLU A 134 -61.20 -10.46 -1.63
N SER A 135 -60.30 -11.15 -2.33
CA SER A 135 -60.63 -12.06 -3.44
C SER A 135 -61.55 -13.19 -2.98
N LYS A 136 -61.26 -13.81 -1.84
CA LYS A 136 -62.13 -14.82 -1.24
C LYS A 136 -63.52 -14.27 -0.92
N ALA A 137 -63.61 -13.09 -0.30
CA ALA A 137 -64.89 -12.45 0.00
C ALA A 137 -65.69 -12.08 -1.26
N LYS A 138 -65.03 -11.60 -2.32
CA LYS A 138 -65.67 -11.34 -3.62
C LYS A 138 -66.19 -12.64 -4.24
N ASN A 139 -65.42 -13.71 -4.21
CA ASN A 139 -65.85 -15.03 -4.71
C ASN A 139 -67.06 -15.58 -3.94
N GLU A 140 -67.04 -15.50 -2.60
CA GLU A 140 -68.19 -15.87 -1.77
C GLU A 140 -69.42 -15.01 -2.10
N LYS A 141 -69.24 -13.71 -2.30
CA LYS A 141 -70.34 -12.81 -2.68
C LYS A 141 -70.92 -13.15 -4.06
N ILE A 142 -70.06 -13.47 -5.03
CA ILE A 142 -70.47 -13.93 -6.36
C ILE A 142 -71.28 -15.22 -6.24
N GLN A 143 -70.82 -16.20 -5.45
CA GLN A 143 -71.55 -17.45 -5.22
C GLN A 143 -72.93 -17.18 -4.60
N GLN A 144 -73.02 -16.37 -3.54
CA GLN A 144 -74.29 -15.99 -2.92
C GLN A 144 -75.24 -15.30 -3.92
N LEU A 145 -74.72 -14.41 -4.78
CA LEU A 145 -75.53 -13.73 -5.79
C LEU A 145 -75.99 -14.70 -6.88
N GLN A 146 -75.13 -15.64 -7.29
CA GLN A 146 -75.50 -16.71 -8.21
C GLN A 146 -76.58 -17.59 -7.60
N GLU A 147 -76.44 -18.02 -6.34
CA GLU A 147 -77.47 -18.78 -5.63
C GLU A 147 -78.79 -18.00 -5.55
N LYS A 148 -78.77 -16.73 -5.15
CA LYS A 148 -79.98 -15.89 -5.12
C LYS A 148 -80.61 -15.72 -6.50
N ASN A 149 -79.79 -15.57 -7.55
CA ASN A 149 -80.26 -15.54 -8.93
C ASN A 149 -80.94 -16.86 -9.30
N LEU A 150 -80.36 -18.02 -8.92
CA LEU A 150 -80.95 -19.36 -9.05
C LEU A 150 -82.26 -19.58 -8.25
N HIS A 151 -82.68 -18.65 -7.39
CA HIS A 151 -83.95 -18.72 -6.67
C HIS A 151 -84.91 -17.59 -7.06
N ALA A 152 -84.51 -16.69 -7.95
CA ALA A 152 -85.33 -15.57 -8.37
C ALA A 152 -86.48 -16.05 -9.29
N VAL A 153 -87.71 -16.05 -8.76
CA VAL A 153 -88.93 -16.35 -9.53
C VAL A 153 -89.45 -15.07 -10.16
N VAL A 154 -89.37 -14.97 -11.50
CA VAL A 154 -89.99 -13.87 -12.25
C VAL A 154 -91.49 -14.11 -12.31
N GLN A 155 -92.29 -13.33 -11.56
CA GLN A 155 -93.73 -13.27 -11.78
C GLN A 155 -94.00 -12.44 -13.04
N THR A 156 -94.45 -13.10 -14.09
CA THR A 156 -95.03 -12.41 -15.25
C THR A 156 -96.46 -11.95 -14.89
N PRO A 157 -96.96 -10.82 -15.43
CA PRO A 157 -98.28 -10.24 -15.12
C PRO A 157 -99.53 -11.09 -15.49
N GLY A 158 -99.40 -12.42 -15.62
CA GLY A 158 -100.47 -13.35 -15.97
C GLY A 158 -100.75 -14.44 -14.90
N GLY A 159 -100.33 -14.24 -13.65
CA GLY A 159 -100.81 -15.02 -12.48
C GLY A 159 -100.41 -16.51 -12.39
N LYS A 160 -99.69 -17.08 -13.37
CA LYS A 160 -99.24 -18.48 -13.31
C LYS A 160 -97.76 -18.57 -12.98
N LYS A 161 -97.44 -19.02 -11.76
CA LYS A 161 -96.07 -19.32 -11.29
C LYS A 161 -95.52 -20.50 -12.10
N LYS A 162 -94.65 -20.24 -13.08
CA LYS A 162 -93.86 -21.29 -13.75
C LYS A 162 -92.44 -21.29 -13.19
N ASN A 163 -91.97 -22.46 -12.75
CA ASN A 163 -90.56 -22.69 -12.45
C ASN A 163 -89.82 -22.76 -13.79
N ILE A 164 -89.17 -21.67 -14.20
CA ILE A 164 -88.33 -21.65 -15.40
C ILE A 164 -86.98 -22.26 -14.99
N ALA A 165 -86.57 -23.34 -15.66
CA ALA A 165 -85.25 -23.93 -15.41
C ALA A 165 -84.16 -22.88 -15.68
N PHE A 166 -83.29 -22.65 -14.70
CA PHE A 166 -82.19 -21.70 -14.79
C PHE A 166 -81.20 -22.12 -15.88
N ARG A 167 -81.45 -21.65 -17.10
CA ARG A 167 -80.49 -21.73 -18.19
C ARG A 167 -79.37 -20.78 -17.79
N ARG A 168 -78.24 -21.32 -17.30
CA ARG A 168 -77.00 -20.55 -17.20
C ARG A 168 -76.75 -19.99 -18.59
N GLN A 169 -76.92 -18.68 -18.76
CA GLN A 169 -76.50 -17.99 -19.96
C GLN A 169 -74.98 -18.07 -19.96
N ARG A 170 -74.43 -19.16 -20.50
CA ARG A 170 -73.02 -19.25 -20.84
C ARG A 170 -72.81 -18.26 -21.97
N MET A 171 -72.15 -17.14 -21.70
CA MET A 171 -71.54 -16.40 -22.79
C MET A 171 -70.44 -17.28 -23.37
N GLN A 172 -70.65 -17.77 -24.60
CA GLN A 172 -69.55 -18.22 -25.44
C GLN A 172 -68.79 -16.95 -25.85
N ILE A 173 -67.55 -16.84 -25.38
CA ILE A 173 -66.62 -15.83 -25.85
C ILE A 173 -65.91 -16.49 -27.02
N ASP A 174 -66.41 -16.27 -28.23
CA ASP A 174 -65.83 -16.85 -29.44
C ASP A 174 -64.53 -16.10 -29.84
N GLU A 175 -64.35 -14.87 -29.36
CA GLU A 175 -63.15 -14.05 -29.57
C GLU A 175 -62.79 -13.21 -28.33
N PRO A 176 -61.49 -13.05 -28.01
CA PRO A 176 -61.06 -12.13 -26.97
C PRO A 176 -61.48 -10.70 -27.32
N ALA A 177 -61.83 -9.90 -26.31
CA ALA A 177 -62.18 -8.50 -26.51
C ALA A 177 -61.02 -7.77 -27.25
N PRO A 178 -61.32 -6.89 -28.22
CA PRO A 178 -60.30 -6.17 -28.95
C PRO A 178 -59.42 -5.37 -27.97
N PRO A 179 -58.10 -5.29 -28.22
CA PRO A 179 -57.20 -4.53 -27.36
C PRO A 179 -57.70 -3.09 -27.27
N SER A 180 -57.80 -2.59 -26.04
CA SER A 180 -58.16 -1.20 -25.79
C SER A 180 -57.16 -0.28 -26.49
N GLU A 181 -57.61 0.51 -27.47
CA GLU A 181 -56.80 1.53 -28.17
C GLU A 181 -56.44 2.71 -27.26
N VAL A 182 -57.01 2.76 -26.06
CA VAL A 182 -56.57 3.69 -25.03
C VAL A 182 -55.21 3.19 -24.54
N SER A 183 -54.13 3.70 -25.15
CA SER A 183 -52.80 3.74 -24.55
C SER A 183 -53.02 4.13 -23.10
N SER A 184 -52.74 3.21 -22.18
CA SER A 184 -52.87 3.44 -20.74
C SER A 184 -52.37 4.86 -20.45
N TYR A 185 -53.28 5.74 -19.99
CA TYR A 185 -52.87 7.05 -19.50
C TYR A 185 -51.66 6.82 -18.58
N PRO A 186 -50.59 7.62 -18.68
CA PRO A 186 -49.45 7.46 -17.81
C PRO A 186 -49.99 7.42 -16.39
N VAL A 187 -49.85 6.28 -15.72
CA VAL A 187 -50.13 6.20 -14.30
C VAL A 187 -49.19 7.24 -13.70
N PRO A 188 -49.69 8.29 -13.02
CA PRO A 188 -48.80 9.22 -12.35
C PRO A 188 -47.99 8.39 -11.37
N GLN A 189 -46.71 8.21 -11.67
CA GLN A 189 -45.82 7.59 -10.72
C GLN A 189 -45.77 8.55 -9.53
N PRO A 190 -45.84 8.05 -8.28
CA PRO A 190 -45.63 8.91 -7.13
C PRO A 190 -44.27 9.59 -7.32
N ASP A 191 -44.22 10.92 -7.11
CA ASP A 191 -42.96 11.67 -7.13
C ASP A 191 -42.01 11.02 -6.13
N ASP A 192 -41.08 10.22 -6.66
CA ASP A 192 -40.09 9.51 -5.87
C ASP A 192 -39.02 10.55 -5.49
N PRO A 193 -38.92 10.95 -4.21
CA PRO A 193 -37.98 11.98 -3.78
C PRO A 193 -36.51 11.53 -3.90
N TYR A 194 -36.26 10.28 -4.35
CA TYR A 194 -34.94 9.72 -4.57
C TYR A 194 -34.61 9.43 -6.05
N ILE A 195 -35.42 9.92 -7.00
CA ILE A 195 -34.94 10.09 -8.37
C ILE A 195 -34.15 11.40 -8.38
N ALA A 196 -32.95 11.39 -7.81
CA ALA A 196 -31.96 12.40 -8.15
C ALA A 196 -31.82 12.35 -9.68
N ASP A 197 -31.95 13.50 -10.34
CA ASP A 197 -31.81 13.57 -11.79
C ASP A 197 -30.47 12.91 -12.14
N LEU A 198 -30.53 11.74 -12.77
CA LEU A 198 -29.36 10.89 -12.98
C LEU A 198 -28.30 11.66 -13.80
N LEU A 199 -28.75 12.64 -14.57
CA LEU A 199 -27.91 13.63 -15.25
C LEU A 199 -27.17 14.53 -14.27
N GLU A 200 -27.85 15.10 -13.27
CA GLU A 200 -27.22 15.95 -12.25
C GLU A 200 -26.20 15.17 -11.40
N VAL A 201 -26.50 13.92 -11.04
CA VAL A 201 -25.55 13.05 -10.32
C VAL A 201 -24.35 12.72 -11.20
N ALA A 202 -24.58 12.45 -12.48
CA ALA A 202 -23.50 12.21 -13.44
C ALA A 202 -22.64 13.48 -13.66
N ASP A 203 -23.24 14.65 -13.77
CA ASP A 203 -22.56 15.93 -13.95
C ASP A 203 -21.71 16.30 -12.72
N ASN A 204 -22.25 16.13 -11.52
CA ASN A 204 -21.49 16.30 -10.28
C ASN A 204 -20.31 15.33 -10.22
N ARG A 205 -20.52 14.07 -10.63
CA ARG A 205 -19.44 13.07 -10.67
C ARG A 205 -18.36 13.41 -11.70
N ILE A 206 -18.76 13.94 -12.86
CA ILE A 206 -17.84 14.40 -13.90
C ILE A 206 -17.01 15.58 -13.37
N GLN A 207 -17.62 16.54 -12.69
CA GLN A 207 -16.91 17.67 -12.09
C GLN A 207 -15.91 17.22 -11.02
N GLU A 208 -16.29 16.29 -10.13
CA GLU A 208 -15.38 15.72 -9.13
C GLU A 208 -14.16 15.07 -9.79
N LEU A 209 -14.39 14.23 -10.80
CA LEU A 209 -13.32 13.55 -11.54
C LEU A 209 -12.42 14.54 -12.27
N GLN A 210 -12.98 15.61 -12.86
CA GLN A 210 -12.19 16.67 -13.50
C GLN A 210 -11.30 17.40 -12.49
N GLN A 211 -11.80 17.70 -11.29
CA GLN A 211 -10.99 18.31 -10.23
C GLN A 211 -9.87 17.39 -9.76
N GLU A 212 -10.15 16.10 -9.58
CA GLU A 212 -9.15 15.11 -9.18
C GLU A 212 -8.05 14.95 -10.23
N VAL A 213 -8.43 14.90 -11.52
CA VAL A 213 -7.46 14.87 -12.64
C VAL A 213 -6.58 16.12 -12.62
N HIS A 214 -7.16 17.30 -12.38
CA HIS A 214 -6.39 18.54 -12.31
C HIS A 214 -5.38 18.54 -11.15
N GLN A 215 -5.80 18.09 -9.97
CA GLN A 215 -4.92 17.96 -8.80
C GLN A 215 -3.78 16.94 -9.03
N LEU A 216 -4.07 15.83 -9.69
CA LEU A 216 -3.07 14.83 -10.03
C LEU A 216 -2.05 15.37 -11.04
N GLN A 217 -2.50 16.14 -12.04
CA GLN A 217 -1.62 16.81 -13.00
C GLN A 217 -0.70 17.82 -12.31
N GLU A 218 -1.21 18.61 -11.37
CA GLU A 218 -0.39 19.57 -10.60
C GLU A 218 0.66 18.86 -9.74
N LYS A 219 0.27 17.80 -9.02
CA LYS A 219 1.20 16.97 -8.22
C LYS A 219 2.28 16.33 -9.09
N LEU A 220 1.91 15.84 -10.28
CA LEU A 220 2.84 15.25 -11.23
C LEU A 220 3.85 16.29 -11.72
N ALA A 221 3.40 17.49 -12.08
CA ALA A 221 4.28 18.58 -12.50
C ALA A 221 5.29 18.98 -11.41
N ILE A 222 4.84 19.04 -10.16
CA ILE A 222 5.71 19.31 -9.00
C ILE A 222 6.75 18.19 -8.86
N MET A 223 6.34 16.92 -8.91
CA MET A 223 7.25 15.78 -8.76
C MET A 223 8.28 15.73 -9.91
N GLU A 224 7.87 15.99 -11.15
CA GLU A 224 8.78 16.08 -12.30
C GLU A 224 9.79 17.22 -12.16
N SER A 225 9.38 18.37 -11.62
CA SER A 225 10.31 19.46 -11.33
C SER A 225 11.36 19.05 -10.28
N GLY A 226 10.93 18.41 -9.20
CA GLY A 226 11.82 17.88 -8.17
C GLY A 226 12.81 16.86 -8.72
N VAL A 227 12.36 15.92 -9.55
CA VAL A 227 13.25 14.93 -10.20
C VAL A 227 14.29 15.64 -11.07
N ARG A 228 13.89 16.63 -11.88
CA ARG A 228 14.83 17.40 -12.71
C ARG A 228 15.88 18.12 -11.87
N ASP A 229 15.49 18.68 -10.72
CA ASP A 229 16.42 19.39 -9.85
C ASP A 229 17.40 18.43 -9.16
N TYR A 230 16.93 17.26 -8.70
CA TYR A 230 17.82 16.22 -8.16
C TYR A 230 18.78 15.67 -9.22
N SER A 231 18.31 15.43 -10.46
CA SER A 231 19.18 15.01 -11.56
C SER A 231 20.28 16.05 -11.84
N LYS A 232 19.95 17.35 -11.84
CA LYS A 232 20.96 18.41 -11.98
C LYS A 232 21.96 18.42 -10.83
N GLN A 233 21.52 18.20 -9.59
CA GLN A 233 22.43 18.13 -8.44
C GLN A 233 23.38 16.93 -8.54
N ILE A 234 22.91 15.79 -9.02
CA ILE A 234 23.74 14.60 -9.26
C ILE A 234 24.78 14.90 -10.35
N GLU A 235 24.37 15.48 -11.49
CA GLU A 235 25.30 15.84 -12.57
C GLU A 235 26.39 16.82 -12.12
N LEU A 236 26.05 17.81 -11.28
CA LEU A 236 27.04 18.74 -10.73
C LEU A 236 28.04 18.01 -9.82
N ARG A 237 27.55 17.10 -8.97
CA ARG A 237 28.39 16.32 -8.07
C ARG A 237 29.32 15.36 -8.81
N GLU A 238 28.85 14.77 -9.91
CA GLU A 238 29.67 13.91 -10.77
C GLU A 238 30.76 14.67 -11.54
N ARG A 239 30.57 15.97 -11.81
CA ARG A 239 31.61 16.83 -12.42
C ARG A 239 32.67 17.32 -11.42
N GLU A 240 32.37 17.27 -10.12
CA GLU A 240 33.28 17.68 -9.05
C GLU A 240 34.21 16.55 -8.57
N ILE A 241 34.01 15.32 -9.05
CA ILE A 241 34.81 14.12 -8.77
C ILE A 241 35.72 13.82 -9.96
#